data_AF-A0A919Z7S1-F1
#
_entry.id   AF-A0A919Z7S1-F1
#
_cell.length_a   1.000
_cell.length_b   1.000
_cell.length_c   1.000
_cell.angle_alpha   90.00
_cell.angle_beta   90.00
_cell.angle_gamma   90.00
#
_symmetry.space_group_name_H-M   'P 1'
#
loop_
_entity.id
_entity.type
_entity.pdbx_description
1 polymer ?
#
loop_
_entity_poly.entity_id
_entity_poly.type
_entity_poly.pdbx_seq_one_letter_code
_entity_poly.pdbx_strand_id
1 'polypeptide(L)'
;MSSSYGLSALPPLRRRRRRPFLKFFIFILFIGLISAAGYYWLNYWPNSSFTEPSTEGLEKPIYYKGKLYSVSASGAEESLKLPLSFMQEIVDPDIRHEPESQSVILTTKNKVVRLKTNELTAVVNEKPFDLKFAVDQQEDAVMIPIDPLLDLYRLKVIESEETGVVTVHKEGDVIQWAEVSGQSGDKPKAVRSEPSIKAPKYADLAAGEAIMVWSNEEDGWVRVQLNNGWVGYMQQDHILAGEEEMVPIEPDKSEFIPWNPTGGKIHLTWQQVHSRNPDTSQIGPMPGVNVISPQWFHLENEEGQLKNMADSSFVQWAHSQNYQVWALVTNSFDPKMTSEALSTYDRRMYMIKQLVSFGKMYNLQGINIDFENVYLKDKENMVQFVREAVPLMHEQDLVVSIDVGIKGGSETYSLFMDREAIGPLVDYMMVMTYDEHWASSPKAGSVASLPWVEHNIVRIMEEDGVPPSKLVLGVPYYTRIWTEETKEGKTSVSSKAVSMERIQSLIAEKQLTPVFDEKSGQNYVEYNEDDNIKIRIWIEDATSMKSRAELVNKYNLAGIASWSRGFETPDIWEIIKETFEQAH
;
A
#
# COMPACT_ATOMS: atom_id res chain seq x y z
N MET A 1 128.10 -48.87 -12.87
CA MET A 1 127.11 -48.97 -13.95
C MET A 1 126.18 -47.77 -13.89
N SER A 2 125.97 -47.15 -15.04
CA SER A 2 125.15 -45.98 -15.37
C SER A 2 123.79 -45.86 -14.67
N SER A 3 123.41 -44.65 -14.25
CA SER A 3 122.21 -43.95 -14.77
C SER A 3 122.13 -42.50 -14.27
N SER A 4 122.02 -41.56 -15.20
CA SER A 4 121.67 -40.15 -15.02
C SER A 4 120.16 -39.98 -14.75
N TYR A 5 119.73 -38.84 -14.19
CA TYR A 5 118.52 -38.12 -14.64
C TYR A 5 118.60 -36.64 -14.22
N GLY A 6 118.30 -35.75 -15.17
CA GLY A 6 118.44 -34.29 -15.07
C GLY A 6 117.20 -33.56 -14.57
N LEU A 7 117.42 -32.30 -14.18
CA LEU A 7 116.42 -31.28 -13.84
C LEU A 7 116.02 -30.49 -15.09
N SER A 8 114.72 -30.40 -15.37
CA SER A 8 114.12 -29.49 -16.38
C SER A 8 113.13 -28.54 -15.73
N ALA A 9 113.25 -27.25 -16.07
CA ALA A 9 112.47 -26.12 -15.56
C ALA A 9 110.99 -26.10 -16.02
N LEU A 10 110.11 -25.51 -15.21
CA LEU A 10 108.70 -25.24 -15.51
C LEU A 10 108.49 -23.85 -16.14
N PRO A 11 107.58 -23.67 -17.13
CA PRO A 11 107.18 -22.37 -17.67
C PRO A 11 105.87 -21.83 -17.02
N PRO A 12 105.54 -20.52 -17.14
CA PRO A 12 104.42 -19.90 -16.44
C PRO A 12 103.11 -19.92 -17.26
N LEU A 13 101.94 -20.03 -16.60
CA LEU A 13 100.64 -19.92 -17.28
C LEU A 13 99.61 -18.99 -16.58
N ARG A 14 99.39 -17.85 -17.26
CA ARG A 14 98.13 -17.13 -17.57
C ARG A 14 97.07 -16.84 -16.48
N ARG A 15 96.92 -15.55 -16.16
CA ARG A 15 95.75 -14.91 -15.51
C ARG A 15 94.45 -15.12 -16.33
N ARG A 16 93.42 -15.68 -15.70
CA ARG A 16 92.07 -15.90 -16.25
C ARG A 16 91.24 -14.60 -16.18
N ARG A 17 90.81 -14.05 -17.32
CA ARG A 17 89.86 -12.91 -17.40
C ARG A 17 88.53 -13.29 -16.74
N ARG A 18 88.13 -12.56 -15.68
CA ARG A 18 86.81 -12.68 -15.03
C ARG A 18 85.72 -12.24 -16.02
N ARG A 19 84.69 -13.08 -16.25
CA ARG A 19 83.58 -12.81 -17.18
C ARG A 19 82.56 -11.84 -16.52
N PRO A 20 82.43 -10.58 -16.96
CA PRO A 20 81.48 -9.62 -16.38
C PRO A 20 80.02 -9.97 -16.70
N PHE A 21 79.78 -10.74 -17.77
CA PHE A 21 78.44 -11.11 -18.25
C PHE A 21 77.66 -12.00 -17.26
N LEU A 22 78.34 -12.93 -16.58
CA LEU A 22 77.71 -13.80 -15.58
C LEU A 22 77.24 -13.02 -14.34
N LYS A 23 78.02 -12.03 -13.91
CA LYS A 23 77.65 -11.15 -12.79
C LYS A 23 76.48 -10.24 -13.15
N PHE A 24 76.43 -9.75 -14.38
CA PHE A 24 75.32 -8.95 -14.90
C PHE A 24 74.03 -9.77 -15.03
N PHE A 25 74.11 -11.01 -15.49
CA PHE A 25 72.96 -11.91 -15.57
C PHE A 25 72.41 -12.27 -14.18
N ILE A 26 73.28 -12.58 -13.20
CA ILE A 26 72.87 -12.82 -11.81
C ILE A 26 72.19 -11.57 -11.21
N PHE A 27 72.68 -10.37 -11.53
CA PHE A 27 72.10 -9.11 -11.07
C PHE A 27 70.69 -8.88 -11.64
N ILE A 28 70.46 -9.13 -12.93
CA ILE A 28 69.12 -9.05 -13.55
C ILE A 28 68.16 -10.08 -12.93
N LEU A 29 68.63 -11.31 -12.69
CA LEU A 29 67.83 -12.37 -12.07
C LEU A 29 67.44 -12.01 -10.63
N PHE A 30 68.35 -11.36 -9.90
CA PHE A 30 68.09 -10.84 -8.56
C PHE A 30 67.08 -9.69 -8.57
N ILE A 31 67.18 -8.75 -9.52
CA ILE A 31 66.16 -7.71 -9.72
C ILE A 31 64.82 -8.34 -10.08
N GLY A 32 64.80 -9.33 -10.97
CA GLY A 32 63.59 -10.07 -11.33
C GLY A 32 62.93 -10.75 -10.12
N LEU A 33 63.72 -11.37 -9.24
CA LEU A 33 63.25 -11.96 -7.99
C LEU A 33 62.73 -10.91 -7.00
N ILE A 34 63.40 -9.76 -6.87
CA ILE A 34 62.92 -8.65 -6.02
C ILE A 34 61.62 -8.08 -6.58
N SER A 35 61.53 -7.87 -7.89
CA SER A 35 60.32 -7.39 -8.54
C SER A 35 59.18 -8.38 -8.42
N ALA A 36 59.45 -9.69 -8.57
CA ALA A 36 58.47 -10.75 -8.36
C ALA A 36 58.03 -10.84 -6.89
N ALA A 37 58.96 -10.72 -5.94
CA ALA A 37 58.67 -10.69 -4.52
C ALA A 37 57.89 -9.43 -4.11
N GLY A 38 58.23 -8.28 -4.69
CA GLY A 38 57.53 -7.01 -4.49
C GLY A 38 56.12 -7.04 -5.09
N TYR A 39 55.97 -7.59 -6.31
CA TYR A 39 54.68 -7.83 -6.92
C TYR A 39 53.84 -8.81 -6.09
N TYR A 40 54.45 -9.91 -5.62
CA TYR A 40 53.79 -10.88 -4.76
C TYR A 40 53.34 -10.23 -3.44
N TRP A 41 54.20 -9.44 -2.82
CA TRP A 41 53.90 -8.74 -1.58
C TRP A 41 52.76 -7.73 -1.78
N LEU A 42 52.82 -6.91 -2.84
CA LEU A 42 51.81 -5.91 -3.15
C LEU A 42 50.44 -6.52 -3.48
N ASN A 43 50.38 -7.69 -4.11
CA ASN A 43 49.11 -8.27 -4.54
C ASN A 43 48.55 -9.37 -3.61
N TYR A 44 49.41 -10.16 -2.96
CA TYR A 44 48.98 -11.38 -2.24
C TYR A 44 49.30 -11.37 -0.74
N TRP A 45 50.13 -10.46 -0.24
CA TRP A 45 50.42 -10.40 1.20
C TRP A 45 49.24 -9.80 1.98
N PRO A 46 48.61 -10.53 2.92
CA PRO A 46 47.45 -10.02 3.63
C PRO A 46 47.82 -8.88 4.58
N ASN A 47 46.91 -7.93 4.75
CA ASN A 47 47.00 -6.94 5.81
C ASN A 47 46.73 -7.60 7.16
N SER A 48 47.60 -7.34 8.14
CA SER A 48 47.52 -7.86 9.51
C SER A 48 47.07 -6.82 10.54
N SER A 49 46.87 -5.55 10.15
CA SER A 49 46.41 -4.51 11.06
C SER A 49 44.97 -4.74 11.47
N PHE A 50 44.68 -4.47 12.74
CA PHE A 50 43.32 -4.42 13.26
C PHE A 50 42.81 -2.99 13.24
N THR A 51 41.51 -2.83 13.01
CA THR A 51 40.79 -1.57 13.18
C THR A 51 39.48 -1.88 13.89
N GLU A 52 38.98 -0.93 14.67
CA GLU A 52 37.62 -1.03 15.19
C GLU A 52 36.62 -0.80 14.05
N PRO A 53 35.49 -1.51 14.03
CA PRO A 53 34.36 -1.18 13.18
C PRO A 53 33.93 0.26 13.40
N SER A 54 33.74 1.02 12.31
CA SER A 54 33.24 2.38 12.40
C SER A 54 31.75 2.35 12.69
N THR A 55 31.33 3.03 13.75
CA THR A 55 29.90 3.25 14.04
C THR A 55 29.33 4.42 13.24
N GLU A 56 30.16 5.12 12.45
CA GLU A 56 29.79 6.38 11.77
C GLU A 56 29.26 7.46 12.74
N GLY A 57 29.65 7.39 14.01
CA GLY A 57 29.18 8.30 15.06
C GLY A 57 27.85 7.87 15.71
N LEU A 58 27.30 6.71 15.33
CA LEU A 58 26.11 6.13 15.94
C LEU A 58 26.45 5.53 17.30
N GLU A 59 25.64 5.84 18.31
CA GLU A 59 25.79 5.28 19.66
C GLU A 59 25.31 3.84 19.72
N LYS A 60 24.24 3.51 18.97
CA LYS A 60 23.65 2.18 18.93
C LYS A 60 23.24 1.80 17.49
N PRO A 61 24.19 1.29 16.70
CA PRO A 61 23.99 1.03 15.27
C PRO A 61 22.83 0.06 14.99
N ILE A 62 22.07 0.32 13.93
CA ILE A 62 20.99 -0.55 13.46
C ILE A 62 21.38 -1.15 12.11
N TYR A 63 21.25 -2.48 11.99
CA TYR A 63 21.41 -3.23 10.75
C TYR A 63 20.10 -3.86 10.30
N TYR A 64 19.85 -3.81 8.99
CA TYR A 64 18.84 -4.60 8.31
C TYR A 64 19.43 -5.12 6.99
N LYS A 65 19.29 -6.43 6.74
CA LYS A 65 19.90 -7.12 5.58
C LYS A 65 21.40 -6.83 5.41
N GLY A 66 22.14 -6.80 6.53
CA GLY A 66 23.57 -6.53 6.56
C GLY A 66 23.98 -5.11 6.13
N LYS A 67 23.04 -4.17 6.00
CA LYS A 67 23.28 -2.75 5.72
C LYS A 67 23.14 -1.94 7.02
N LEU A 68 24.12 -1.09 7.31
CA LEU A 68 24.09 -0.12 8.40
C LEU A 68 23.14 1.04 8.04
N TYR A 69 22.32 1.46 8.99
CA TYR A 69 21.43 2.62 8.86
C TYR A 69 21.99 3.81 9.64
N SER A 70 21.83 5.02 9.08
CA SER A 70 22.39 6.27 9.64
C SER A 70 21.61 6.82 10.84
N VAL A 71 20.90 5.96 11.57
CA VAL A 71 20.10 6.31 12.75
C VAL A 71 20.39 5.30 13.87
N SER A 72 20.36 5.77 15.12
CA SER A 72 20.69 4.95 16.28
C SER A 72 19.43 4.46 17.00
N ALA A 73 19.44 3.23 17.47
CA ALA A 73 18.48 2.77 18.47
C ALA A 73 18.76 3.41 19.84
N SER A 74 17.88 3.22 20.81
CA SER A 74 18.11 3.65 22.20
C SER A 74 17.56 2.64 23.19
N GLY A 75 18.00 2.70 24.45
CA GLY A 75 17.63 1.71 25.46
C GLY A 75 18.37 0.38 25.26
N ALA A 76 17.99 -0.65 26.00
CA ALA A 76 18.54 -2.00 25.93
C ALA A 76 17.51 -3.03 26.41
N GLU A 77 17.61 -4.25 25.88
CA GLU A 77 16.74 -5.38 26.20
C GLU A 77 15.25 -4.97 26.06
N GLU A 78 14.45 -5.13 27.11
CA GLU A 78 13.03 -4.78 27.11
C GLU A 78 12.79 -3.27 26.89
N SER A 79 13.78 -2.41 27.17
CA SER A 79 13.68 -0.95 27.00
C SER A 79 14.09 -0.45 25.63
N LEU A 80 14.45 -1.37 24.72
CA LEU A 80 14.92 -1.02 23.39
C LEU A 80 13.86 -0.25 22.60
N LYS A 81 14.31 0.77 21.86
CA LYS A 81 13.48 1.60 20.99
C LYS A 81 14.13 1.78 19.64
N LEU A 82 13.30 1.78 18.60
CA LEU A 82 13.72 2.02 17.21
C LEU A 82 13.26 3.41 16.76
N PRO A 83 14.09 4.14 15.98
CA PRO A 83 13.69 5.41 15.38
C PRO A 83 12.49 5.25 14.44
N LEU A 84 11.53 6.16 14.53
CA LEU A 84 10.38 6.22 13.63
C LEU A 84 10.80 6.25 12.16
N SER A 85 11.85 6.99 11.81
CA SER A 85 12.36 7.07 10.43
C SER A 85 12.84 5.72 9.89
N PHE A 86 13.52 4.93 10.73
CA PHE A 86 13.91 3.57 10.37
C PHE A 86 12.67 2.67 10.17
N MET A 87 11.69 2.80 11.07
CA MET A 87 10.44 2.04 10.98
C MET A 87 9.66 2.37 9.70
N GLN A 88 9.57 3.64 9.33
CA GLN A 88 8.93 4.08 8.09
C GLN A 88 9.65 3.60 6.83
N GLU A 89 10.99 3.60 6.84
CA GLU A 89 11.75 3.15 5.67
C GLU A 89 11.68 1.62 5.48
N ILE A 90 11.70 0.85 6.57
CA ILE A 90 11.98 -0.59 6.50
C ILE A 90 10.80 -1.46 6.86
N VAL A 91 9.97 -1.04 7.81
CA VAL A 91 8.90 -1.85 8.37
C VAL A 91 7.58 -1.49 7.72
N ASP A 92 7.16 -0.24 7.87
CA ASP A 92 5.85 0.23 7.41
C ASP A 92 5.89 1.74 7.10
N PRO A 93 5.86 2.13 5.82
CA PRO A 93 5.89 3.54 5.41
C PRO A 93 4.63 4.32 5.83
N ASP A 94 3.54 3.61 6.19
CA ASP A 94 2.27 4.21 6.56
C ASP A 94 2.19 4.56 8.06
N ILE A 95 3.25 4.29 8.84
CA ILE A 95 3.31 4.74 10.24
C ILE A 95 3.23 6.26 10.27
N ARG A 96 2.20 6.77 10.95
CA ARG A 96 1.91 8.19 10.99
C ARG A 96 2.31 8.80 12.33
N HIS A 97 3.07 9.89 12.29
CA HIS A 97 3.32 10.72 13.47
C HIS A 97 2.57 12.03 13.35
N GLU A 98 1.80 12.36 14.38
CA GLU A 98 1.03 13.58 14.50
C GLU A 98 1.55 14.39 15.71
N PRO A 99 2.42 15.39 15.48
CA PRO A 99 3.02 16.17 16.56
C PRO A 99 2.00 16.93 17.41
N GLU A 100 0.92 17.43 16.80
CA GLU A 100 -0.13 18.20 17.49
C GLU A 100 -0.87 17.36 18.53
N SER A 101 -1.13 16.09 18.22
CA SER A 101 -1.79 15.13 19.11
C SER A 101 -0.77 14.25 19.86
N GLN A 102 0.52 14.50 19.69
CA GLN A 102 1.65 13.73 20.21
C GLN A 102 1.50 12.22 20.00
N SER A 103 0.95 11.83 18.85
CA SER A 103 0.53 10.47 18.56
C SER A 103 1.38 9.84 17.48
N VAL A 104 1.81 8.60 17.70
CA VAL A 104 2.31 7.69 16.67
C VAL A 104 1.23 6.66 16.43
N ILE A 105 0.75 6.57 15.19
CA ILE A 105 -0.32 5.68 14.75
C ILE A 105 0.29 4.59 13.87
N LEU A 106 0.09 3.35 14.29
CA LEU A 106 0.50 2.14 13.58
C LEU A 106 -0.76 1.42 13.13
N THR A 107 -0.79 0.91 11.90
CA THR A 107 -1.97 0.22 11.37
C THR A 107 -1.58 -1.02 10.60
N THR A 108 -2.30 -2.10 10.84
CA THR A 108 -2.25 -3.33 10.03
C THR A 108 -3.64 -3.59 9.46
N LYS A 109 -3.82 -4.71 8.73
CA LYS A 109 -5.13 -5.13 8.23
C LYS A 109 -6.22 -5.19 9.30
N ASN A 110 -5.87 -5.49 10.56
CA ASN A 110 -6.83 -5.75 11.63
C ASN A 110 -6.53 -5.00 12.94
N LYS A 111 -5.52 -4.11 12.96
CA LYS A 111 -5.16 -3.32 14.13
C LYS A 111 -4.95 -1.86 13.79
N VAL A 112 -5.43 -1.01 14.68
CA VAL A 112 -5.06 0.39 14.82
C VAL A 112 -4.45 0.55 16.20
N VAL A 113 -3.18 0.93 16.26
CA VAL A 113 -2.46 1.18 17.49
C VAL A 113 -2.13 2.66 17.57
N ARG A 114 -2.55 3.30 18.65
CA ARG A 114 -2.13 4.66 19.00
C ARG A 114 -1.18 4.61 20.17
N LEU A 115 0.03 5.10 19.96
CA LEU A 115 1.01 5.37 20.99
C LEU A 115 1.06 6.88 21.22
N LYS A 116 1.15 7.31 22.47
CA LYS A 116 1.38 8.72 22.79
C LYS A 116 2.77 8.94 23.38
N THR A 117 3.38 10.05 23.01
CA THR A 117 4.70 10.43 23.52
C THR A 117 4.63 10.62 25.03
N ASN A 118 5.60 10.04 25.76
CA ASN A 118 5.72 10.09 27.22
C ASN A 118 4.54 9.49 28.01
N GLU A 119 3.67 8.69 27.36
CA GLU A 119 2.61 7.94 28.04
C GLU A 119 2.92 6.44 28.04
N LEU A 120 2.65 5.77 29.16
CA LEU A 120 2.78 4.31 29.31
C LEU A 120 1.49 3.56 28.93
N THR A 121 0.51 4.25 28.35
CA THR A 121 -0.74 3.63 27.91
C THR A 121 -0.87 3.83 26.41
N ALA A 122 -0.90 2.73 25.67
CA ALA A 122 -1.28 2.68 24.29
C ALA A 122 -2.78 2.36 24.16
N VAL A 123 -3.31 2.55 22.96
CA VAL A 123 -4.65 2.08 22.59
C VAL A 123 -4.51 1.15 21.39
N VAL A 124 -5.02 -0.07 21.49
CA VAL A 124 -5.08 -1.06 20.41
C VAL A 124 -6.55 -1.36 20.13
N ASN A 125 -7.05 -0.97 18.95
CA ASN A 125 -8.46 -1.07 18.59
C ASN A 125 -9.40 -0.57 19.70
N GLU A 126 -9.16 0.67 20.15
CA GLU A 126 -9.92 1.32 21.22
C GLU A 126 -9.82 0.67 22.62
N LYS A 127 -9.00 -0.38 22.79
CA LYS A 127 -8.75 -1.01 24.08
C LYS A 127 -7.41 -0.53 24.65
N PRO A 128 -7.35 -0.09 25.92
CA PRO A 128 -6.10 0.33 26.54
C PRO A 128 -5.13 -0.86 26.63
N PHE A 129 -3.86 -0.57 26.44
CA PHE A 129 -2.76 -1.52 26.55
C PHE A 129 -1.62 -0.85 27.32
N ASP A 130 -1.12 -1.51 28.35
CA ASP A 130 -0.02 -0.99 29.16
C ASP A 130 1.31 -1.23 28.46
N LEU A 131 2.02 -0.15 28.17
CA LEU A 131 3.39 -0.18 27.67
C LEU A 131 4.36 -0.27 28.84
N LYS A 132 5.40 -1.08 28.70
CA LYS A 132 6.54 -1.04 29.62
C LYS A 132 7.33 0.26 29.48
N PHE A 133 7.43 0.77 28.24
CA PHE A 133 8.18 1.97 27.91
C PHE A 133 7.37 2.85 26.95
N ALA A 134 7.40 4.16 27.19
CA ALA A 134 6.70 5.14 26.36
C ALA A 134 7.41 5.36 25.02
N VAL A 135 6.69 5.95 24.07
CA VAL A 135 7.31 6.62 22.93
C VAL A 135 8.08 7.84 23.45
N ASP A 136 9.35 7.97 23.08
CA ASP A 136 10.16 9.11 23.49
C ASP A 136 10.34 10.07 22.33
N GLN A 137 10.15 11.36 22.61
CA GLN A 137 10.59 12.42 21.73
C GLN A 137 11.99 12.85 22.15
N GLN A 138 12.98 12.53 21.34
CA GLN A 138 14.33 13.07 21.44
C GLN A 138 14.45 14.32 20.55
N GLU A 139 15.54 15.10 20.70
CA GLU A 139 15.74 16.36 19.95
C GLU A 139 15.57 16.17 18.43
N ASP A 140 16.08 15.05 17.89
CA ASP A 140 16.12 14.80 16.45
C ASP A 140 15.31 13.58 15.99
N ALA A 141 14.67 12.83 16.91
CA ALA A 141 13.98 11.58 16.57
C ALA A 141 12.81 11.24 17.50
N VAL A 142 11.79 10.60 16.93
CA VAL A 142 10.75 9.89 17.68
C VAL A 142 11.17 8.45 17.83
N MET A 143 11.23 7.95 19.06
CA MET A 143 11.69 6.59 19.38
C MET A 143 10.52 5.73 19.82
N ILE A 144 10.30 4.63 19.11
CA ILE A 144 9.16 3.73 19.33
C ILE A 144 9.65 2.50 20.11
N PRO A 145 9.03 2.15 21.24
CA PRO A 145 9.37 0.94 21.99
C PRO A 145 9.18 -0.31 21.13
N ILE A 146 10.09 -1.29 21.26
CA ILE A 146 10.00 -2.52 20.44
C ILE A 146 8.81 -3.39 20.81
N ASP A 147 8.36 -3.39 22.07
CA ASP A 147 7.29 -4.26 22.58
C ASP A 147 6.05 -4.32 21.66
N PRO A 148 5.39 -3.21 21.28
CA PRO A 148 4.25 -3.25 20.36
C PRO A 148 4.64 -3.68 18.95
N LEU A 149 5.89 -3.49 18.53
CA LEU A 149 6.36 -3.74 17.17
C LEU A 149 6.64 -5.23 16.91
N LEU A 150 7.15 -5.94 17.93
CA LEU A 150 7.49 -7.36 17.83
C LEU A 150 6.27 -8.18 17.40
N ASP A 151 5.11 -7.95 18.03
CA ASP A 151 3.88 -8.67 17.70
C ASP A 151 3.15 -8.07 16.48
N LEU A 152 3.05 -6.73 16.41
CA LEU A 152 2.25 -6.06 15.38
C LEU A 152 2.84 -6.23 13.98
N TYR A 153 4.18 -6.15 13.87
CA TYR A 153 4.91 -6.27 12.61
C TYR A 153 5.74 -7.57 12.53
N ARG A 154 5.60 -8.45 13.53
CA ARG A 154 6.24 -9.78 13.55
C ARG A 154 7.75 -9.68 13.34
N LEU A 155 8.36 -8.71 14.03
CA LEU A 155 9.78 -8.42 13.94
C LEU A 155 10.56 -9.34 14.87
N LYS A 156 11.70 -9.83 14.38
CA LYS A 156 12.75 -10.38 15.24
C LYS A 156 13.87 -9.35 15.37
N VAL A 157 14.15 -8.94 16.60
CA VAL A 157 15.21 -7.99 16.91
C VAL A 157 16.29 -8.69 17.73
N ILE A 158 17.54 -8.62 17.26
CA ILE A 158 18.71 -9.18 17.92
C ILE A 158 19.59 -8.01 18.38
N GLU A 159 19.81 -7.91 19.69
CA GLU A 159 20.71 -6.93 20.29
C GLU A 159 21.97 -7.62 20.78
N SER A 160 23.14 -7.07 20.43
CA SER A 160 24.43 -7.52 20.97
C SER A 160 24.64 -7.00 22.39
N GLU A 161 24.83 -7.90 23.36
CA GLU A 161 25.16 -7.53 24.75
C GLU A 161 26.50 -6.81 24.87
N GLU A 162 27.45 -7.09 23.97
CA GLU A 162 28.81 -6.53 24.02
C GLU A 162 28.88 -5.10 23.45
N THR A 163 28.18 -4.86 22.34
CA THR A 163 28.35 -3.64 21.53
C THR A 163 27.09 -2.80 21.44
N GLY A 164 25.94 -3.34 21.85
CA GLY A 164 24.63 -2.71 21.69
C GLY A 164 24.12 -2.69 20.25
N VAL A 165 24.83 -3.26 19.27
CA VAL A 165 24.38 -3.31 17.87
C VAL A 165 23.03 -4.02 17.78
N VAL A 166 22.09 -3.41 17.07
CA VAL A 166 20.73 -3.92 16.86
C VAL A 166 20.59 -4.43 15.44
N THR A 167 20.07 -5.63 15.27
CA THR A 167 19.77 -6.23 13.97
C THR A 167 18.29 -6.55 13.90
N VAL A 168 17.63 -6.04 12.87
CA VAL A 168 16.20 -6.23 12.66
C VAL A 168 16.00 -7.22 11.52
N HIS A 169 15.09 -8.17 11.74
CA HIS A 169 14.59 -9.09 10.73
C HIS A 169 13.07 -9.01 10.69
N LYS A 170 12.49 -8.99 9.50
CA LYS A 170 11.05 -8.97 9.30
C LYS A 170 10.52 -10.38 9.15
N GLU A 171 9.20 -10.52 9.28
CA GLU A 171 8.50 -11.74 8.90
C GLU A 171 8.95 -12.26 7.53
N GLY A 172 9.24 -13.55 7.46
CA GLY A 172 9.70 -14.22 6.25
C GLY A 172 11.15 -13.98 5.87
N ASP A 173 11.89 -13.09 6.55
CA ASP A 173 13.33 -13.01 6.36
C ASP A 173 13.99 -14.32 6.82
N VAL A 174 14.97 -14.79 6.04
CA VAL A 174 15.77 -15.97 6.36
C VAL A 174 17.09 -15.52 6.98
N ILE A 175 17.38 -16.04 8.16
CA ILE A 175 18.60 -15.83 8.92
C ILE A 175 19.51 -17.03 8.67
N GLN A 176 20.65 -16.78 8.02
CA GLN A 176 21.63 -17.83 7.76
C GLN A 176 22.65 -17.89 8.89
N TRP A 177 22.53 -18.90 9.75
CA TRP A 177 23.56 -19.20 10.73
C TRP A 177 24.68 -20.01 10.08
N ALA A 178 25.91 -19.77 10.48
CA ALA A 178 27.07 -20.49 10.00
C ALA A 178 28.17 -20.54 11.06
N GLU A 179 29.18 -21.37 10.82
CA GLU A 179 30.36 -21.47 11.66
C GLU A 179 31.63 -21.23 10.83
N VAL A 180 32.69 -20.80 11.50
CA VAL A 180 34.00 -20.68 10.87
C VAL A 180 34.59 -22.06 10.59
N SER A 181 34.95 -22.33 9.33
CA SER A 181 35.46 -23.62 8.87
C SER A 181 36.87 -23.91 9.43
N GLY A 182 37.12 -25.17 9.79
CA GLY A 182 38.43 -25.65 10.26
C GLY A 182 38.32 -26.66 11.39
N GLN A 183 39.47 -27.01 11.97
CA GLN A 183 39.59 -27.84 13.16
C GLN A 183 40.15 -27.04 14.35
N SER A 184 39.88 -27.51 15.56
CA SER A 184 40.43 -26.91 16.78
C SER A 184 41.97 -26.88 16.72
N GLY A 185 42.54 -25.69 16.86
CA GLY A 185 43.99 -25.44 16.75
C GLY A 185 44.46 -24.92 15.37
N ASP A 186 43.58 -24.84 14.37
CA ASP A 186 43.88 -24.18 13.11
C ASP A 186 44.12 -22.67 13.30
N LYS A 187 44.76 -22.04 12.30
CA LYS A 187 44.95 -20.59 12.30
C LYS A 187 43.60 -19.88 12.24
N PRO A 188 43.38 -18.82 13.05
CA PRO A 188 42.17 -18.02 12.98
C PRO A 188 41.89 -17.46 11.59
N LYS A 189 40.61 -17.31 11.28
CA LYS A 189 40.12 -16.76 10.02
C LYS A 189 39.74 -15.29 10.22
N ALA A 190 40.23 -14.43 9.33
CA ALA A 190 40.04 -13.00 9.46
C ALA A 190 38.66 -12.56 8.95
N VAL A 191 37.98 -11.74 9.75
CA VAL A 191 36.87 -10.88 9.30
C VAL A 191 37.42 -9.49 9.03
N ARG A 192 37.11 -8.94 7.86
CA ARG A 192 37.73 -7.73 7.31
C ARG A 192 36.73 -6.61 7.10
N SER A 193 37.23 -5.38 7.04
CA SER A 193 36.40 -4.19 6.80
C SER A 193 35.85 -4.10 5.38
N GLU A 194 36.53 -4.69 4.41
CA GLU A 194 36.16 -4.69 3.00
C GLU A 194 36.43 -6.08 2.40
N PRO A 195 35.83 -6.45 1.25
CA PRO A 195 36.02 -7.74 0.57
C PRO A 195 37.42 -7.84 -0.09
N SER A 196 38.48 -7.70 0.71
CA SER A 196 39.86 -7.69 0.24
C SER A 196 40.83 -8.14 1.32
N ILE A 197 41.79 -9.00 0.97
CA ILE A 197 42.87 -9.39 1.88
C ILE A 197 43.74 -8.21 2.33
N LYS A 198 43.67 -7.06 1.65
CA LYS A 198 44.40 -5.83 1.96
C LYS A 198 43.68 -4.94 2.97
N ALA A 199 42.38 -5.17 3.17
CA ALA A 199 41.60 -4.45 4.15
C ALA A 199 42.04 -4.81 5.58
N PRO A 200 42.03 -3.85 6.51
CA PRO A 200 42.27 -4.14 7.92
C PRO A 200 41.22 -5.14 8.44
N LYS A 201 41.57 -5.81 9.54
CA LYS A 201 40.74 -6.82 10.18
C LYS A 201 39.89 -6.20 11.28
N TYR A 202 38.65 -6.63 11.39
CA TYR A 202 37.80 -6.38 12.56
C TYR A 202 38.03 -7.45 13.62
N ALA A 203 38.14 -8.72 13.21
CA ALA A 203 38.34 -9.83 14.12
C ALA A 203 39.12 -10.98 13.46
N ASP A 204 39.69 -11.84 14.29
CA ASP A 204 40.22 -13.16 13.91
C ASP A 204 39.40 -14.19 14.69
N LEU A 205 38.68 -15.07 13.98
CA LEU A 205 37.78 -16.05 14.58
C LEU A 205 38.40 -17.45 14.54
N ALA A 206 38.27 -18.21 15.63
CA ALA A 206 38.65 -19.60 15.71
C ALA A 206 37.63 -20.51 14.97
N ALA A 207 38.07 -21.72 14.62
CA ALA A 207 37.20 -22.72 14.01
C ALA A 207 36.02 -23.08 14.93
N GLY A 208 34.82 -23.16 14.36
CA GLY A 208 33.58 -23.42 15.09
C GLY A 208 32.93 -22.19 15.73
N GLU A 209 33.53 -20.99 15.62
CA GLU A 209 32.85 -19.77 16.09
C GLU A 209 31.63 -19.47 15.21
N ALA A 210 30.50 -19.19 15.86
CA ALA A 210 29.24 -18.86 15.20
C ALA A 210 29.27 -17.46 14.56
N ILE A 211 28.69 -17.37 13.37
CA ILE A 211 28.51 -16.15 12.60
C ILE A 211 27.15 -16.19 11.91
N MET A 212 26.63 -15.02 11.56
CA MET A 212 25.49 -14.89 10.66
C MET A 212 26.00 -14.50 9.28
N VAL A 213 25.41 -15.06 8.22
CA VAL A 213 25.80 -14.83 6.84
C VAL A 213 24.74 -14.00 6.13
N TRP A 214 25.18 -12.96 5.42
CA TRP A 214 24.33 -12.17 4.55
C TRP A 214 24.58 -12.59 3.10
N SER A 215 23.53 -12.69 2.29
CA SER A 215 23.54 -13.30 0.93
C SER A 215 24.35 -12.55 -0.15
N ASN A 216 25.15 -11.55 0.22
CA ASN A 216 25.89 -10.72 -0.73
C ASN A 216 27.30 -11.31 -0.92
N GLU A 217 27.48 -12.01 -2.04
CA GLU A 217 28.77 -12.52 -2.49
C GLU A 217 29.44 -11.52 -3.45
N GLU A 218 30.67 -11.14 -3.16
CA GLU A 218 31.52 -10.32 -4.03
C GLU A 218 32.90 -11.00 -4.16
N ASP A 219 33.22 -11.52 -5.35
CA ASP A 219 34.54 -12.09 -5.68
C ASP A 219 35.10 -13.11 -4.65
N GLY A 220 34.24 -14.00 -4.13
CA GLY A 220 34.59 -15.02 -3.14
C GLY A 220 34.65 -14.52 -1.70
N TRP A 221 34.20 -13.29 -1.44
CA TRP A 221 33.93 -12.75 -0.12
C TRP A 221 32.44 -12.74 0.15
N VAL A 222 32.11 -12.99 1.40
CA VAL A 222 30.74 -13.01 1.91
C VAL A 222 30.67 -12.00 3.05
N ARG A 223 29.59 -11.22 3.07
CA ARG A 223 29.32 -10.34 4.20
C ARG A 223 28.83 -11.19 5.37
N VAL A 224 29.50 -11.07 6.51
CA VAL A 224 29.22 -11.85 7.73
C VAL A 224 29.01 -10.91 8.90
N GLN A 225 28.20 -11.35 9.85
CA GLN A 225 27.97 -10.65 11.10
C GLN A 225 28.44 -11.51 12.26
N LEU A 226 29.24 -10.89 13.13
CA LEU A 226 29.81 -11.49 14.32
C LEU A 226 28.76 -11.60 15.43
N ASN A 227 29.01 -12.45 16.44
CA ASN A 227 28.15 -12.56 17.63
C ASN A 227 28.03 -11.24 18.41
N ASN A 228 29.04 -10.37 18.32
CA ASN A 228 28.99 -9.03 18.89
C ASN A 228 28.31 -8.02 17.95
N GLY A 229 27.57 -8.47 16.93
CA GLY A 229 26.74 -7.65 16.06
C GLY A 229 27.48 -6.93 14.92
N TRP A 230 28.81 -6.84 14.96
CA TRP A 230 29.55 -6.15 13.89
C TRP A 230 29.48 -6.89 12.56
N VAL A 231 29.32 -6.14 11.48
CA VAL A 231 29.26 -6.66 10.12
C VAL A 231 30.58 -6.40 9.40
N GLY A 232 31.14 -7.43 8.78
CA GLY A 232 32.37 -7.37 7.98
C GLY A 232 32.34 -8.38 6.84
N TYR A 233 33.52 -8.69 6.30
CA TYR A 233 33.69 -9.61 5.16
C TYR A 233 34.61 -10.77 5.52
N MET A 234 34.21 -11.98 5.16
CA MET A 234 34.99 -13.21 5.29
C MET A 234 35.06 -13.93 3.95
N GLN A 235 36.14 -14.66 3.68
CA GLN A 235 36.24 -15.49 2.49
C GLN A 235 35.25 -16.66 2.57
N GLN A 236 34.59 -16.98 1.46
CA GLN A 236 33.53 -17.99 1.40
C GLN A 236 34.01 -19.39 1.82
N ASP A 237 35.26 -19.75 1.50
CA ASP A 237 35.88 -21.03 1.88
C ASP A 237 36.17 -21.16 3.39
N HIS A 238 36.09 -20.04 4.12
CA HIS A 238 36.20 -20.01 5.59
C HIS A 238 34.87 -20.20 6.30
N ILE A 239 33.77 -20.37 5.57
CA ILE A 239 32.43 -20.45 6.12
C ILE A 239 31.89 -21.86 5.93
N LEU A 240 31.47 -22.47 7.03
CA LEU A 240 30.70 -23.71 7.05
C LEU A 240 29.23 -23.34 7.26
N ALA A 241 28.40 -23.53 6.23
CA ALA A 241 26.97 -23.25 6.32
C ALA A 241 26.33 -24.04 7.47
N GLY A 242 25.54 -23.34 8.28
CA GLY A 242 24.81 -23.90 9.42
C GLY A 242 23.32 -23.99 9.13
N GLU A 243 22.53 -23.77 10.18
CA GLU A 243 21.06 -23.81 10.10
C GLU A 243 20.50 -22.52 9.50
N GLU A 244 19.40 -22.68 8.75
CA GLU A 244 18.62 -21.54 8.29
C GLU A 244 17.43 -21.38 9.23
N GLU A 245 17.26 -20.17 9.76
CA GLU A 245 16.12 -19.82 10.59
C GLU A 245 15.26 -18.80 9.84
N MET A 246 14.03 -19.17 9.51
CA MET A 246 13.06 -18.24 8.96
C MET A 246 12.33 -17.54 10.10
N VAL A 247 12.24 -16.21 10.06
CA VAL A 247 11.33 -15.48 10.94
C VAL A 247 9.91 -15.96 10.63
N PRO A 248 9.19 -16.58 11.59
CA PRO A 248 7.95 -17.30 11.31
C PRO A 248 6.93 -16.43 10.56
N ILE A 249 6.37 -16.98 9.48
CA ILE A 249 5.21 -16.40 8.80
C ILE A 249 3.98 -16.93 9.52
N GLU A 250 3.37 -16.10 10.38
CA GLU A 250 2.12 -16.49 11.02
C GLU A 250 0.94 -16.13 10.10
N PRO A 251 0.01 -17.05 9.79
CA PRO A 251 -1.20 -16.63 9.12
C PRO A 251 -1.95 -15.61 9.99
N ASP A 252 -2.43 -14.53 9.39
CA ASP A 252 -3.29 -13.57 10.10
C ASP A 252 -4.46 -14.34 10.76
N LYS A 253 -4.61 -14.20 12.07
CA LYS A 253 -5.48 -15.06 12.91
C LYS A 253 -6.97 -15.04 12.53
N SER A 254 -7.38 -14.12 11.67
CA SER A 254 -8.61 -14.19 10.87
C SER A 254 -8.60 -13.02 9.90
N GLU A 255 -8.46 -13.28 8.60
CA GLU A 255 -8.78 -12.25 7.61
C GLU A 255 -10.30 -12.08 7.59
N PHE A 256 -10.79 -10.84 7.74
CA PHE A 256 -12.19 -10.55 7.47
C PHE A 256 -12.49 -10.91 6.02
N ILE A 257 -13.52 -11.72 5.82
CA ILE A 257 -13.96 -12.12 4.48
C ILE A 257 -15.15 -11.23 4.14
N PRO A 258 -15.01 -10.28 3.20
CA PRO A 258 -16.12 -9.43 2.83
C PRO A 258 -17.28 -10.27 2.31
N TRP A 259 -18.49 -9.90 2.77
CA TRP A 259 -19.68 -10.56 2.29
C TRP A 259 -19.85 -10.32 0.78
N ASN A 260 -20.15 -11.40 0.05
CA ASN A 260 -20.51 -11.37 -1.36
C ASN A 260 -21.72 -12.31 -1.56
N PRO A 261 -22.74 -11.96 -2.36
CA PRO A 261 -23.81 -12.88 -2.73
C PRO A 261 -23.27 -14.19 -3.30
N THR A 262 -23.67 -15.32 -2.70
CA THR A 262 -23.22 -16.66 -3.11
C THR A 262 -23.58 -16.94 -4.57
N GLY A 263 -22.58 -17.16 -5.42
CA GLY A 263 -22.78 -17.44 -6.85
C GLY A 263 -23.29 -16.26 -7.69
N GLY A 264 -23.32 -15.05 -7.12
CA GLY A 264 -23.87 -13.85 -7.75
C GLY A 264 -22.92 -12.65 -7.73
N LYS A 265 -23.48 -11.49 -8.08
CA LYS A 265 -22.82 -10.18 -8.10
C LYS A 265 -23.52 -9.25 -7.13
N ILE A 266 -22.79 -8.30 -6.55
CA ILE A 266 -23.40 -7.22 -5.76
C ILE A 266 -24.36 -6.46 -6.69
N HIS A 267 -25.60 -6.28 -6.23
CA HIS A 267 -26.58 -5.43 -6.88
C HIS A 267 -27.09 -4.48 -5.80
N LEU A 268 -26.42 -3.33 -5.75
CA LEU A 268 -26.64 -2.29 -4.77
C LEU A 268 -27.50 -1.18 -5.37
N THR A 269 -28.37 -0.57 -4.58
CA THR A 269 -28.94 0.73 -4.92
C THR A 269 -28.73 1.73 -3.79
N TRP A 270 -28.26 2.92 -4.13
CA TRP A 270 -28.22 4.02 -3.18
C TRP A 270 -29.64 4.53 -2.94
N GLN A 271 -29.93 4.84 -1.69
CA GLN A 271 -31.18 5.43 -1.22
C GLN A 271 -30.88 6.84 -0.71
N GLN A 272 -31.31 7.83 -1.48
CA GLN A 272 -31.20 9.22 -1.07
C GLN A 272 -32.12 9.50 0.13
N VAL A 273 -31.59 10.13 1.18
CA VAL A 273 -32.33 10.50 2.39
C VAL A 273 -32.04 11.96 2.74
N HIS A 274 -32.95 12.86 2.36
CA HIS A 274 -32.74 14.30 2.57
C HIS A 274 -33.14 14.77 3.98
N SER A 275 -34.35 14.42 4.41
CA SER A 275 -34.90 14.87 5.70
C SER A 275 -35.72 13.80 6.41
N ARG A 276 -36.23 12.82 5.67
CA ARG A 276 -37.03 11.71 6.19
C ARG A 276 -36.69 10.45 5.41
N ASN A 277 -36.73 9.32 6.10
CA ASN A 277 -36.64 8.02 5.48
C ASN A 277 -37.84 7.79 4.55
N PRO A 278 -37.64 7.07 3.43
CA PRO A 278 -38.74 6.73 2.54
C PRO A 278 -39.76 5.83 3.25
N ASP A 279 -41.03 5.97 2.86
CA ASP A 279 -42.08 5.03 3.29
C ASP A 279 -41.86 3.69 2.58
N THR A 280 -41.47 2.67 3.34
CA THR A 280 -41.15 1.34 2.82
C THR A 280 -42.37 0.63 2.22
N SER A 281 -43.60 1.05 2.57
CA SER A 281 -44.83 0.51 1.95
C SER A 281 -45.01 0.94 0.49
N GLN A 282 -44.30 1.98 0.06
CA GLN A 282 -44.31 2.49 -1.31
C GLN A 282 -43.14 1.93 -2.14
N ILE A 283 -42.26 1.12 -1.54
CA ILE A 283 -41.15 0.49 -2.25
C ILE A 283 -41.66 -0.82 -2.87
N GLY A 284 -41.72 -0.84 -4.20
CA GLY A 284 -42.07 -2.03 -4.96
C GLY A 284 -40.99 -3.12 -4.90
N PRO A 285 -41.25 -4.31 -5.49
CA PRO A 285 -40.25 -5.37 -5.56
C PRO A 285 -39.02 -4.92 -6.36
N MET A 286 -37.84 -5.24 -5.86
CA MET A 286 -36.55 -5.00 -6.53
C MET A 286 -35.85 -6.33 -6.74
N PRO A 287 -36.25 -7.13 -7.75
CA PRO A 287 -35.66 -8.44 -8.01
C PRO A 287 -34.16 -8.33 -8.26
N GLY A 288 -33.39 -9.26 -7.68
CA GLY A 288 -31.93 -9.32 -7.82
C GLY A 288 -31.15 -8.35 -6.96
N VAL A 289 -31.76 -7.26 -6.44
CA VAL A 289 -31.11 -6.37 -5.48
C VAL A 289 -30.77 -7.15 -4.21
N ASN A 290 -29.57 -6.93 -3.68
CA ASN A 290 -29.10 -7.60 -2.47
C ASN A 290 -28.48 -6.65 -1.44
N VAL A 291 -28.22 -5.40 -1.82
CA VAL A 291 -27.77 -4.34 -0.90
C VAL A 291 -28.57 -3.06 -1.12
N ILE A 292 -29.00 -2.41 -0.04
CA ILE A 292 -29.52 -1.04 -0.06
C ILE A 292 -28.57 -0.15 0.74
N SER A 293 -28.21 1.00 0.15
CA SER A 293 -27.28 1.96 0.75
C SER A 293 -27.93 3.30 1.05
N PRO A 294 -28.56 3.47 2.24
CA PRO A 294 -29.22 4.72 2.61
C PRO A 294 -28.24 5.78 3.11
N GLN A 295 -28.38 7.02 2.63
CA GLN A 295 -27.59 8.19 3.01
C GLN A 295 -27.93 8.69 4.44
N TRP A 296 -27.46 7.97 5.45
CA TRP A 296 -27.91 8.15 6.83
C TRP A 296 -26.98 8.94 7.73
N PHE A 297 -25.67 8.91 7.48
CA PHE A 297 -24.71 9.58 8.34
C PHE A 297 -24.13 10.77 7.60
N HIS A 298 -24.22 11.96 8.19
CA HIS A 298 -23.75 13.20 7.59
C HIS A 298 -22.75 13.85 8.53
N LEU A 299 -21.58 14.22 8.02
CA LEU A 299 -20.64 15.04 8.79
C LEU A 299 -21.33 16.36 9.15
N GLU A 300 -21.38 16.66 10.45
CA GLU A 300 -22.14 17.79 11.01
C GLU A 300 -21.24 18.95 11.46
N ASN A 301 -19.98 18.67 11.84
CA ASN A 301 -19.03 19.71 12.27
C ASN A 301 -17.56 19.31 12.03
N GLU A 302 -16.67 20.28 12.29
CA GLU A 302 -15.21 20.22 12.13
C GLU A 302 -14.55 19.24 13.12
N GLU A 303 -15.23 18.88 14.21
CA GLU A 303 -14.74 17.91 15.20
C GLU A 303 -14.93 16.45 14.78
N GLY A 304 -15.72 16.18 13.73
CA GLY A 304 -16.04 14.83 13.29
C GLY A 304 -17.36 14.29 13.86
N GLN A 305 -18.28 15.13 14.34
CA GLN A 305 -19.61 14.68 14.75
C GLN A 305 -20.42 14.26 13.53
N LEU A 306 -21.15 13.14 13.66
CA LEU A 306 -22.04 12.65 12.61
C LEU A 306 -23.50 12.87 13.02
N LYS A 307 -24.25 13.55 12.17
CA LYS A 307 -25.70 13.57 12.23
C LYS A 307 -26.24 12.21 11.77
N ASN A 308 -26.99 11.56 12.65
CA ASN A 308 -27.57 10.24 12.43
C ASN A 308 -29.04 10.34 11.99
N MET A 309 -29.34 9.83 10.79
CA MET A 309 -30.68 9.76 10.20
C MET A 309 -31.18 8.30 10.03
N ALA A 310 -30.49 7.33 10.60
CA ALA A 310 -30.83 5.93 10.48
C ALA A 310 -32.14 5.56 11.18
N ASP A 311 -32.85 4.58 10.61
CA ASP A 311 -34.17 4.16 11.05
C ASP A 311 -34.22 2.63 11.18
N SER A 312 -34.36 2.15 12.42
CA SER A 312 -34.42 0.71 12.71
C SER A 312 -35.61 0.03 12.02
N SER A 313 -36.72 0.73 11.78
CA SER A 313 -37.86 0.16 11.05
C SER A 313 -37.56 -0.07 9.58
N PHE A 314 -36.78 0.83 8.96
CA PHE A 314 -36.26 0.66 7.61
C PHE A 314 -35.28 -0.53 7.55
N VAL A 315 -34.37 -0.67 8.52
CA VAL A 315 -33.47 -1.82 8.58
C VAL A 315 -34.23 -3.14 8.70
N GLN A 316 -35.22 -3.21 9.61
CA GLN A 316 -36.05 -4.41 9.77
C GLN A 316 -36.81 -4.77 8.49
N TRP A 317 -37.34 -3.76 7.79
CA TRP A 317 -37.95 -3.98 6.48
C TRP A 317 -36.92 -4.52 5.47
N ALA A 318 -35.74 -3.91 5.35
CA ALA A 318 -34.69 -4.35 4.42
C ALA A 318 -34.28 -5.81 4.69
N HIS A 319 -34.07 -6.18 5.96
CA HIS A 319 -33.78 -7.56 6.36
C HIS A 319 -34.92 -8.52 6.04
N SER A 320 -36.18 -8.10 6.19
CA SER A 320 -37.34 -8.94 5.80
C SER A 320 -37.40 -9.23 4.31
N GLN A 321 -36.75 -8.40 3.49
CA GLN A 321 -36.60 -8.58 2.04
C GLN A 321 -35.27 -9.28 1.67
N ASN A 322 -34.48 -9.71 2.67
CA ASN A 322 -33.13 -10.27 2.51
C ASN A 322 -32.08 -9.31 1.93
N TYR A 323 -32.27 -8.00 2.09
CA TYR A 323 -31.26 -7.01 1.73
C TYR A 323 -30.27 -6.83 2.86
N GLN A 324 -28.99 -6.71 2.52
CA GLN A 324 -28.02 -6.07 3.41
C GLN A 324 -28.25 -4.56 3.43
N VAL A 325 -27.95 -3.94 4.57
CA VAL A 325 -27.93 -2.48 4.69
C VAL A 325 -26.50 -2.02 4.86
N TRP A 326 -25.97 -1.35 3.84
CA TRP A 326 -24.67 -0.69 3.86
C TRP A 326 -24.89 0.80 4.04
N ALA A 327 -24.91 1.30 5.27
CA ALA A 327 -25.30 2.69 5.49
C ALA A 327 -24.24 3.64 4.94
N LEU A 328 -24.70 4.62 4.15
CA LEU A 328 -23.81 5.60 3.55
C LEU A 328 -23.51 6.73 4.54
N VAL A 329 -22.22 7.05 4.67
CA VAL A 329 -21.71 8.22 5.39
C VAL A 329 -21.14 9.24 4.42
N THR A 330 -21.68 10.45 4.45
CA THR A 330 -21.26 11.55 3.59
C THR A 330 -20.58 12.65 4.39
N ASN A 331 -19.62 13.33 3.75
CA ASN A 331 -18.99 14.52 4.29
C ASN A 331 -19.80 15.82 4.04
N SER A 332 -21.06 15.68 3.62
CA SER A 332 -21.96 16.81 3.35
C SER A 332 -21.44 17.76 2.25
N PHE A 333 -20.52 17.30 1.39
CA PHE A 333 -19.89 18.08 0.32
C PHE A 333 -19.08 19.32 0.80
N ASP A 334 -18.78 19.45 2.09
CA ASP A 334 -18.06 20.62 2.64
C ASP A 334 -16.55 20.32 2.78
N PRO A 335 -15.70 20.87 1.89
CA PRO A 335 -14.26 20.59 1.89
C PRO A 335 -13.55 21.14 3.13
N LYS A 336 -14.01 22.28 3.67
CA LYS A 336 -13.38 22.91 4.82
C LYS A 336 -13.66 22.09 6.07
N MET A 337 -14.92 21.73 6.28
CA MET A 337 -15.33 20.88 7.39
C MET A 337 -14.63 19.52 7.33
N THR A 338 -14.52 18.94 6.12
CA THR A 338 -13.81 17.67 5.91
C THR A 338 -12.33 17.76 6.25
N SER A 339 -11.65 18.83 5.82
CA SER A 339 -10.22 19.06 6.12
C SER A 339 -9.96 19.07 7.63
N GLU A 340 -10.81 19.76 8.38
CA GLU A 340 -10.71 19.80 9.83
C GLU A 340 -11.05 18.45 10.49
N ALA A 341 -12.14 17.79 10.07
CA ALA A 341 -12.55 16.51 10.64
C ALA A 341 -11.53 15.39 10.42
N LEU A 342 -10.74 15.46 9.34
CA LEU A 342 -9.71 14.46 9.02
C LEU A 342 -8.32 14.79 9.59
N SER A 343 -8.11 15.99 10.15
CA SER A 343 -6.76 16.53 10.43
C SER A 343 -5.96 15.77 11.49
N THR A 344 -6.64 15.18 12.48
CA THR A 344 -5.99 14.50 13.62
C THR A 344 -6.63 13.15 13.88
N TYR A 345 -5.87 12.25 14.52
CA TYR A 345 -6.34 10.95 14.96
C TYR A 345 -7.59 11.06 15.83
N ASP A 346 -7.65 12.03 16.77
CA ASP A 346 -8.78 12.16 17.67
C ASP A 346 -10.09 12.48 16.93
N ARG A 347 -10.04 13.35 15.92
CA ARG A 347 -11.22 13.70 15.10
C ARG A 347 -11.64 12.56 14.17
N ARG A 348 -10.67 11.92 13.51
CA ARG A 348 -10.93 10.71 12.69
C ARG A 348 -11.54 9.60 13.53
N MET A 349 -10.94 9.31 14.69
CA MET A 349 -11.40 8.27 15.59
C MET A 349 -12.77 8.60 16.20
N TYR A 350 -13.07 9.89 16.45
CA TYR A 350 -14.40 10.30 16.88
C TYR A 350 -15.48 9.95 15.83
N MET A 351 -15.22 10.18 14.54
CA MET A 351 -16.11 9.72 13.45
C MET A 351 -16.22 8.19 13.41
N ILE A 352 -15.08 7.49 13.43
CA ILE A 352 -15.03 6.03 13.30
C ILE A 352 -15.81 5.35 14.43
N LYS A 353 -15.66 5.82 15.67
CA LYS A 353 -16.38 5.27 16.84
C LYS A 353 -17.88 5.45 16.74
N GLN A 354 -18.34 6.58 16.20
CA GLN A 354 -19.77 6.80 15.96
C GLN A 354 -20.28 5.80 14.92
N LEU A 355 -19.58 5.62 13.80
CA LEU A 355 -19.94 4.67 12.75
C LEU A 355 -19.98 3.21 13.25
N VAL A 356 -18.96 2.78 14.01
CA VAL A 356 -18.94 1.45 14.66
C VAL A 356 -20.15 1.30 15.60
N SER A 357 -20.42 2.32 16.42
CA SER A 357 -21.55 2.31 17.36
C SER A 357 -22.89 2.23 16.63
N PHE A 358 -23.06 2.99 15.54
CA PHE A 358 -24.27 2.96 14.72
C PHE A 358 -24.42 1.63 13.98
N GLY A 359 -23.34 1.08 13.42
CA GLY A 359 -23.32 -0.25 12.81
C GLY A 359 -23.91 -1.31 13.73
N LYS A 360 -23.44 -1.35 14.98
CA LYS A 360 -23.97 -2.26 15.99
C LYS A 360 -25.40 -1.92 16.43
N MET A 361 -25.69 -0.64 16.67
CA MET A 361 -27.01 -0.20 17.16
C MET A 361 -28.14 -0.53 16.20
N TYR A 362 -27.91 -0.38 14.90
CA TYR A 362 -28.90 -0.62 13.86
C TYR A 362 -28.81 -2.01 13.24
N ASN A 363 -27.86 -2.85 13.64
CA ASN A 363 -27.59 -4.15 13.05
C ASN A 363 -27.30 -4.05 11.54
N LEU A 364 -26.38 -3.16 11.17
CA LEU A 364 -25.95 -2.96 9.78
C LEU A 364 -25.00 -4.08 9.34
N GLN A 365 -24.87 -4.26 8.02
CA GLN A 365 -23.93 -5.22 7.43
C GLN A 365 -22.73 -4.53 6.77
N GLY A 366 -22.79 -3.21 6.60
CA GLY A 366 -21.68 -2.45 6.06
C GLY A 366 -21.83 -0.94 6.20
N ILE A 367 -20.75 -0.24 5.86
CA ILE A 367 -20.65 1.21 5.79
C ILE A 367 -20.13 1.56 4.39
N ASN A 368 -20.83 2.47 3.71
CA ASN A 368 -20.43 3.03 2.44
C ASN A 368 -19.91 4.46 2.63
N ILE A 369 -18.62 4.71 2.43
CA ILE A 369 -18.00 6.01 2.62
C ILE A 369 -18.16 6.83 1.33
N ASP A 370 -18.82 7.98 1.41
CA ASP A 370 -19.10 8.88 0.29
C ASP A 370 -18.58 10.29 0.58
N PHE A 371 -17.25 10.44 0.55
CA PHE A 371 -16.59 11.70 0.82
C PHE A 371 -16.23 12.38 -0.50
N GLU A 372 -17.00 13.39 -0.87
CA GLU A 372 -16.85 14.12 -2.13
C GLU A 372 -16.43 15.57 -1.89
N ASN A 373 -15.88 16.23 -2.91
CA ASN A 373 -15.44 17.62 -2.81
C ASN A 373 -14.46 17.83 -1.64
N VAL A 374 -13.35 17.07 -1.63
CA VAL A 374 -12.30 17.13 -0.61
C VAL A 374 -11.07 17.82 -1.18
N TYR A 375 -10.35 18.64 -0.40
CA TYR A 375 -9.15 19.29 -0.91
C TYR A 375 -8.03 18.28 -1.21
N LEU A 376 -7.28 18.51 -2.29
CA LEU A 376 -6.14 17.68 -2.67
C LEU A 376 -5.07 17.56 -1.56
N LYS A 377 -4.87 18.61 -0.76
CA LYS A 377 -3.96 18.60 0.39
C LYS A 377 -4.34 17.56 1.46
N ASP A 378 -5.60 17.16 1.51
CA ASP A 378 -6.14 16.22 2.50
C ASP A 378 -6.12 14.76 2.00
N LYS A 379 -5.53 14.50 0.82
CA LYS A 379 -5.35 13.16 0.23
C LYS A 379 -4.84 12.14 1.25
N GLU A 380 -3.73 12.43 1.91
CA GLU A 380 -3.12 11.52 2.90
C GLU A 380 -3.99 11.37 4.16
N ASN A 381 -4.75 12.40 4.53
CA ASN A 381 -5.68 12.33 5.66
C ASN A 381 -6.89 11.45 5.33
N MET A 382 -7.35 11.46 4.08
CA MET A 382 -8.41 10.57 3.60
C MET A 382 -7.96 9.11 3.60
N VAL A 383 -6.76 8.82 3.08
CA VAL A 383 -6.16 7.47 3.15
C VAL A 383 -6.05 7.01 4.59
N GLN A 384 -5.53 7.87 5.48
CA GLN A 384 -5.37 7.55 6.88
C GLN A 384 -6.71 7.26 7.58
N PHE A 385 -7.77 8.02 7.27
CA PHE A 385 -9.11 7.76 7.80
C PHE A 385 -9.62 6.38 7.41
N VAL A 386 -9.49 6.00 6.14
CA VAL A 386 -9.89 4.66 5.66
C VAL A 386 -9.06 3.56 6.34
N ARG A 387 -7.75 3.78 6.45
CA ARG A 387 -6.79 2.85 7.09
C ARG A 387 -7.08 2.60 8.56
N GLU A 388 -7.56 3.62 9.27
CA GLU A 388 -7.99 3.51 10.67
C GLU A 388 -9.41 2.95 10.81
N ALA A 389 -10.31 3.27 9.87
CA ALA A 389 -11.70 2.84 9.91
C ALA A 389 -11.86 1.34 9.66
N VAL A 390 -11.23 0.82 8.61
CA VAL A 390 -11.43 -0.57 8.13
C VAL A 390 -11.21 -1.62 9.23
N PRO A 391 -10.08 -1.64 9.96
CA PRO A 391 -9.86 -2.65 11.00
C PRO A 391 -10.94 -2.66 12.09
N LEU A 392 -11.42 -1.47 12.47
CA LEU A 392 -12.44 -1.31 13.50
C LEU A 392 -13.84 -1.71 13.01
N MET A 393 -14.14 -1.50 11.73
CA MET A 393 -15.37 -1.97 11.09
C MET A 393 -15.38 -3.49 10.94
N HIS A 394 -14.25 -4.06 10.49
CA HIS A 394 -14.08 -5.50 10.35
C HIS A 394 -14.20 -6.23 11.69
N GLU A 395 -13.73 -5.65 12.81
CA GLU A 395 -13.99 -6.20 14.16
C GLU A 395 -15.48 -6.26 14.54
N GLN A 396 -16.35 -5.56 13.82
CA GLN A 396 -17.81 -5.59 14.00
C GLN A 396 -18.54 -6.33 12.88
N ASP A 397 -17.82 -7.11 12.06
CA ASP A 397 -18.36 -7.83 10.89
C ASP A 397 -19.02 -6.90 9.84
N LEU A 398 -18.56 -5.65 9.73
CA LEU A 398 -19.06 -4.67 8.78
C LEU A 398 -18.21 -4.65 7.51
N VAL A 399 -18.84 -4.82 6.36
CA VAL A 399 -18.23 -4.54 5.05
C VAL A 399 -17.97 -3.03 4.92
N VAL A 400 -16.82 -2.66 4.38
CA VAL A 400 -16.47 -1.26 4.07
C VAL A 400 -16.36 -1.07 2.58
N SER A 401 -17.26 -0.25 2.02
CA SER A 401 -17.17 0.25 0.66
C SER A 401 -16.89 1.75 0.64
N ILE A 402 -16.33 2.23 -0.48
CA ILE A 402 -16.09 3.65 -0.69
C ILE A 402 -16.49 4.06 -2.10
N ASP A 403 -17.19 5.19 -2.20
CA ASP A 403 -17.56 5.82 -3.45
C ASP A 403 -16.35 6.58 -4.00
N VAL A 404 -15.99 6.30 -5.25
CA VAL A 404 -14.85 6.92 -5.92
C VAL A 404 -15.28 7.54 -7.24
N GLY A 405 -14.91 8.80 -7.44
CA GLY A 405 -15.12 9.50 -8.70
C GLY A 405 -14.28 8.91 -9.84
N ILE A 406 -14.33 9.57 -11.00
CA ILE A 406 -13.57 9.15 -12.18
C ILE A 406 -12.19 9.80 -12.20
N LYS A 407 -11.16 9.00 -12.49
CA LYS A 407 -9.76 9.45 -12.47
C LYS A 407 -9.53 10.64 -13.43
N GLY A 408 -9.17 11.78 -12.84
CA GLY A 408 -8.91 13.03 -13.54
C GLY A 408 -9.76 14.17 -12.96
N GLY A 409 -10.10 15.15 -13.80
CA GLY A 409 -10.95 16.26 -13.41
C GLY A 409 -10.25 17.31 -12.54
N SER A 410 -11.02 17.94 -11.64
CA SER A 410 -10.50 18.95 -10.71
C SER A 410 -9.84 18.34 -9.48
N GLU A 411 -9.04 19.15 -8.78
CA GLU A 411 -8.39 18.79 -7.52
C GLU A 411 -9.37 18.22 -6.49
N THR A 412 -10.56 18.83 -6.37
CA THR A 412 -11.57 18.44 -5.38
C THR A 412 -12.54 17.36 -5.84
N TYR A 413 -12.56 17.01 -7.13
CA TYR A 413 -13.46 15.97 -7.64
C TYR A 413 -12.89 14.57 -7.41
N SER A 414 -11.66 14.32 -7.84
CA SER A 414 -11.11 12.96 -7.83
C SER A 414 -9.60 12.87 -7.64
N LEU A 415 -8.85 13.96 -7.80
CA LEU A 415 -7.39 13.90 -7.66
C LEU A 415 -6.94 13.67 -6.21
N PHE A 416 -7.77 14.02 -5.23
CA PHE A 416 -7.52 13.71 -3.82
C PHE A 416 -7.69 12.22 -3.47
N MET A 417 -8.35 11.43 -4.32
CA MET A 417 -8.61 10.00 -4.06
C MET A 417 -7.40 9.15 -4.48
N ASP A 418 -6.61 8.72 -3.50
CA ASP A 418 -5.53 7.74 -3.70
C ASP A 418 -6.07 6.32 -3.79
N ARG A 419 -6.41 5.89 -5.00
CA ARG A 419 -7.00 4.56 -5.23
C ARG A 419 -6.01 3.43 -5.05
N GLU A 420 -4.74 3.66 -5.32
CA GLU A 420 -3.68 2.66 -5.13
C GLU A 420 -3.47 2.40 -3.64
N ALA A 421 -3.51 3.44 -2.80
CA ALA A 421 -3.45 3.28 -1.35
C ALA A 421 -4.77 2.77 -0.73
N ILE A 422 -5.92 3.21 -1.23
CA ILE A 422 -7.24 2.86 -0.65
C ILE A 422 -7.73 1.48 -1.09
N GLY A 423 -7.53 1.10 -2.35
CA GLY A 423 -8.06 -0.14 -2.93
C GLY A 423 -7.68 -1.42 -2.18
N PRO A 424 -6.44 -1.56 -1.68
CA PRO A 424 -6.05 -2.67 -0.81
C PRO A 424 -6.79 -2.68 0.54
N LEU A 425 -7.15 -1.50 1.08
CA LEU A 425 -7.75 -1.34 2.40
C LEU A 425 -9.24 -1.71 2.42
N VAL A 426 -10.02 -1.22 1.46
CA VAL A 426 -11.49 -1.41 1.44
C VAL A 426 -11.91 -2.75 0.85
N ASP A 427 -13.14 -3.18 1.16
CA ASP A 427 -13.71 -4.40 0.59
C ASP A 427 -14.20 -4.16 -0.85
N TYR A 428 -14.84 -3.02 -1.09
CA TYR A 428 -15.35 -2.64 -2.40
C TYR A 428 -15.12 -1.16 -2.73
N MET A 429 -14.80 -0.87 -3.98
CA MET A 429 -14.79 0.50 -4.53
C MET A 429 -15.94 0.67 -5.51
N MET A 430 -16.85 1.58 -5.18
CA MET A 430 -18.00 1.94 -5.99
C MET A 430 -17.57 3.04 -6.97
N VAL A 431 -17.29 2.66 -8.22
CA VAL A 431 -16.80 3.63 -9.20
C VAL A 431 -18.00 4.37 -9.77
N MET A 432 -18.13 5.66 -9.45
CA MET A 432 -19.24 6.51 -9.88
C MET A 432 -19.12 6.88 -11.37
N THR A 433 -19.30 5.89 -12.25
CA THR A 433 -19.27 6.03 -13.71
C THR A 433 -20.54 6.68 -14.27
N TYR A 434 -20.86 7.85 -13.74
CA TYR A 434 -21.92 8.75 -14.23
C TYR A 434 -21.51 10.21 -14.06
N ASP A 435 -22.36 11.12 -14.55
CA ASP A 435 -22.09 12.55 -14.69
C ASP A 435 -20.92 12.88 -15.64
N GLU A 436 -20.75 12.10 -16.71
CA GLU A 436 -19.88 12.45 -17.85
C GLU A 436 -20.19 13.86 -18.38
N HIS A 437 -21.50 14.17 -18.48
CA HIS A 437 -22.01 15.54 -18.68
C HIS A 437 -22.95 15.91 -17.52
N TRP A 438 -22.45 16.72 -16.59
CA TRP A 438 -23.13 17.14 -15.35
C TRP A 438 -24.01 18.38 -15.55
N ALA A 439 -24.66 18.86 -14.48
CA ALA A 439 -25.66 19.93 -14.53
C ALA A 439 -25.26 21.23 -15.23
N SER A 440 -24.01 21.66 -15.05
CA SER A 440 -23.45 22.90 -15.63
C SER A 440 -22.46 22.63 -16.76
N SER A 441 -22.49 21.43 -17.37
CA SER A 441 -21.66 21.14 -18.54
C SER A 441 -21.97 22.15 -19.65
N PRO A 442 -20.93 22.70 -20.32
CA PRO A 442 -21.11 23.65 -21.41
C PRO A 442 -21.64 22.98 -22.70
N LYS A 443 -21.78 21.65 -22.72
CA LYS A 443 -22.23 20.87 -23.86
C LYS A 443 -23.24 19.81 -23.42
N ALA A 444 -24.27 19.64 -24.22
CA ALA A 444 -25.20 18.52 -24.07
C ALA A 444 -24.49 17.20 -24.38
N GLY A 445 -24.78 16.18 -23.59
CA GLY A 445 -24.21 14.85 -23.77
C GLY A 445 -24.81 13.82 -22.82
N SER A 446 -24.33 12.59 -22.96
CA SER A 446 -24.74 11.48 -22.10
C SER A 446 -24.32 11.71 -20.64
N VAL A 447 -25.12 11.21 -19.71
CA VAL A 447 -24.72 11.10 -18.30
C VAL A 447 -23.67 10.01 -18.10
N ALA A 448 -23.70 8.93 -18.90
CA ALA A 448 -22.82 7.78 -18.74
C ALA A 448 -22.72 6.99 -20.05
N SER A 449 -22.08 7.53 -21.09
CA SER A 449 -21.95 6.80 -22.35
C SER A 449 -21.17 5.49 -22.16
N LEU A 450 -21.59 4.41 -22.81
CA LEU A 450 -21.02 3.08 -22.59
C LEU A 450 -19.50 3.04 -22.83
N PRO A 451 -18.94 3.63 -23.90
CA PRO A 451 -17.50 3.66 -24.09
C PRO A 451 -16.76 4.44 -23.00
N TRP A 452 -17.33 5.52 -22.48
CA TRP A 452 -16.73 6.28 -21.39
C TRP A 452 -16.78 5.50 -20.07
N VAL A 453 -17.90 4.84 -19.77
CA VAL A 453 -18.04 3.95 -18.60
C VAL A 453 -16.97 2.85 -18.63
N GLU A 454 -16.89 2.12 -19.75
CA GLU A 454 -15.92 1.03 -19.93
C GLU A 454 -14.47 1.52 -19.85
N HIS A 455 -14.16 2.64 -20.50
CA HIS A 455 -12.83 3.22 -20.46
C HIS A 455 -12.40 3.53 -19.02
N ASN A 456 -13.27 4.16 -18.23
CA ASN A 456 -12.89 4.57 -16.89
C ASN A 456 -12.80 3.41 -15.91
N ILE A 457 -13.64 2.37 -16.01
CA ILE A 457 -13.48 1.19 -15.14
C ILE A 457 -12.18 0.44 -15.44
N VAL A 458 -11.79 0.33 -16.72
CA VAL A 458 -10.52 -0.28 -17.15
C VAL A 458 -9.33 0.49 -16.61
N ARG A 459 -9.37 1.83 -16.64
CA ARG A 459 -8.29 2.66 -16.09
C ARG A 459 -8.04 2.43 -14.61
N ILE A 460 -9.09 2.22 -13.79
CA ILE A 460 -8.90 1.93 -12.36
C ILE A 460 -8.18 0.58 -12.18
N MET A 461 -8.53 -0.42 -12.99
CA MET A 461 -7.88 -1.74 -12.93
C MET A 461 -6.42 -1.69 -13.40
N GLU A 462 -6.14 -1.00 -14.50
CA GLU A 462 -4.83 -0.99 -15.14
C GLU A 462 -3.86 0.02 -14.53
N GLU A 463 -4.33 1.22 -14.17
CA GLU A 463 -3.47 2.31 -13.68
C GLU A 463 -3.36 2.35 -12.15
N ASP A 464 -4.42 1.99 -11.42
CA ASP A 464 -4.43 2.05 -9.95
C ASP A 464 -4.27 0.65 -9.31
N GLY A 465 -4.16 -0.41 -10.14
CA GLY A 465 -3.89 -1.78 -9.70
C GLY A 465 -5.02 -2.45 -8.92
N VAL A 466 -6.24 -1.92 -9.01
CA VAL A 466 -7.37 -2.42 -8.22
C VAL A 466 -7.93 -3.69 -8.86
N PRO A 467 -8.04 -4.81 -8.11
CA PRO A 467 -8.57 -6.04 -8.67
C PRO A 467 -10.06 -5.89 -9.05
N PRO A 468 -10.50 -6.46 -10.20
CA PRO A 468 -11.89 -6.40 -10.64
C PRO A 468 -12.89 -6.89 -9.58
N SER A 469 -12.48 -7.89 -8.78
CA SER A 469 -13.29 -8.47 -7.70
C SER A 469 -13.61 -7.52 -6.54
N LYS A 470 -12.99 -6.33 -6.49
CA LYS A 470 -13.33 -5.25 -5.55
C LYS A 470 -14.09 -4.10 -6.21
N LEU A 471 -14.20 -4.07 -7.53
CA LEU A 471 -14.83 -2.95 -8.24
C LEU A 471 -16.33 -3.18 -8.44
N VAL A 472 -17.13 -2.18 -8.07
CA VAL A 472 -18.58 -2.15 -8.31
C VAL A 472 -18.89 -1.01 -9.27
N LEU A 473 -19.60 -1.30 -10.35
CA LEU A 473 -19.89 -0.34 -11.41
C LEU A 473 -21.06 0.58 -11.01
N GLY A 474 -20.80 1.87 -10.80
CA GLY A 474 -21.83 2.88 -10.52
C GLY A 474 -22.59 3.28 -11.79
N VAL A 475 -23.93 3.19 -11.78
CA VAL A 475 -24.79 3.51 -12.93
C VAL A 475 -25.90 4.50 -12.58
N PRO A 476 -26.30 5.39 -13.51
CA PRO A 476 -27.36 6.36 -13.24
C PRO A 476 -28.73 5.79 -13.60
N TYR A 477 -29.71 5.99 -12.73
CA TYR A 477 -31.15 5.80 -13.02
C TYR A 477 -31.83 7.08 -13.48
N TYR A 478 -31.06 8.13 -13.71
CA TYR A 478 -31.55 9.39 -14.25
C TYR A 478 -30.83 9.71 -15.56
N THR A 479 -31.47 10.54 -16.36
CA THR A 479 -30.81 11.24 -17.46
C THR A 479 -31.08 12.73 -17.37
N ARG A 480 -30.56 13.50 -18.31
CA ARG A 480 -30.77 14.95 -18.41
C ARG A 480 -31.53 15.28 -19.70
N ILE A 481 -32.56 16.10 -19.55
CA ILE A 481 -33.17 16.81 -20.67
C ILE A 481 -32.30 18.03 -20.92
N TRP A 482 -31.61 18.06 -22.05
CA TRP A 482 -30.78 19.19 -22.45
C TRP A 482 -31.57 20.16 -23.31
N THR A 483 -31.45 21.45 -23.01
CA THR A 483 -32.04 22.54 -23.78
C THR A 483 -30.91 23.40 -24.35
N GLU A 484 -30.77 23.38 -25.67
CA GLU A 484 -29.86 24.22 -26.45
C GLU A 484 -30.66 25.38 -27.06
N GLU A 485 -30.49 26.58 -26.53
CA GLU A 485 -31.18 27.79 -27.01
C GLU A 485 -30.22 28.66 -27.83
N THR A 486 -30.56 28.95 -29.08
CA THR A 486 -29.75 29.79 -29.97
C THR A 486 -30.32 31.19 -30.11
N LYS A 487 -29.61 32.19 -29.61
CA LYS A 487 -29.97 33.62 -29.71
C LYS A 487 -28.80 34.40 -30.31
N GLU A 488 -29.09 35.18 -31.35
CA GLU A 488 -28.09 36.04 -32.03
C GLU A 488 -26.81 35.29 -32.44
N GLY A 489 -26.94 34.04 -32.87
CA GLY A 489 -25.82 33.17 -33.26
C GLY A 489 -25.01 32.58 -32.11
N LYS A 490 -25.45 32.74 -30.85
CA LYS A 490 -24.85 32.11 -29.67
C LYS A 490 -25.80 31.05 -29.10
N THR A 491 -25.28 29.87 -28.81
CA THR A 491 -26.04 28.78 -28.19
C THR A 491 -25.71 28.70 -26.71
N SER A 492 -26.74 28.83 -25.86
CA SER A 492 -26.66 28.51 -24.43
C SER A 492 -27.17 27.09 -24.19
N VAL A 493 -26.55 26.39 -23.23
CA VAL A 493 -26.92 25.02 -22.85
C VAL A 493 -27.39 25.04 -21.41
N SER A 494 -28.53 24.41 -21.16
CA SER A 494 -29.05 24.14 -19.81
C SER A 494 -29.60 22.72 -19.73
N SER A 495 -29.79 22.21 -18.52
CA SER A 495 -30.26 20.83 -18.35
C SER A 495 -31.09 20.63 -17.09
N LYS A 496 -31.96 19.60 -17.13
CA LYS A 496 -32.69 19.11 -15.95
C LYS A 496 -32.55 17.61 -15.83
N ALA A 497 -32.11 17.14 -14.67
CA ALA A 497 -32.11 15.71 -14.34
C ALA A 497 -33.55 15.20 -14.14
N VAL A 498 -33.87 14.04 -14.70
CA VAL A 498 -35.21 13.42 -14.67
C VAL A 498 -35.11 11.90 -14.56
N SER A 499 -36.14 11.29 -13.96
CA SER A 499 -36.29 9.83 -13.87
C SER A 499 -36.58 9.18 -15.23
N MET A 500 -36.36 7.86 -15.30
CA MET A 500 -36.71 7.05 -16.47
C MET A 500 -38.20 7.14 -16.80
N GLU A 501 -39.09 7.09 -15.80
CA GLU A 501 -40.54 7.23 -15.98
C GLU A 501 -40.92 8.57 -16.63
N ARG A 502 -40.26 9.67 -16.23
CA ARG A 502 -40.52 10.97 -16.84
C ARG A 502 -40.12 11.00 -18.31
N ILE A 503 -39.04 10.33 -18.69
CA ILE A 503 -38.62 10.21 -20.09
C ILE A 503 -39.58 9.36 -20.90
N GLN A 504 -40.03 8.21 -20.37
CA GLN A 504 -41.05 7.39 -21.03
C GLN A 504 -42.33 8.17 -21.29
N SER A 505 -42.80 8.93 -20.28
CA SER A 505 -43.97 9.81 -20.40
C SER A 505 -43.76 10.88 -21.48
N LEU A 506 -42.60 11.55 -21.49
CA LEU A 506 -42.28 12.59 -22.46
C LEU A 506 -42.26 12.06 -23.90
N ILE A 507 -41.66 10.88 -24.12
CA ILE A 507 -41.61 10.22 -25.42
C ILE A 507 -43.02 9.91 -25.92
N ALA A 508 -43.90 9.40 -25.05
CA ALA A 508 -45.29 9.13 -25.39
C ALA A 508 -46.10 10.41 -25.67
N GLU A 509 -46.00 11.42 -24.79
CA GLU A 509 -46.68 12.72 -24.90
C GLU A 509 -46.38 13.41 -26.24
N LYS A 510 -45.11 13.38 -26.68
CA LYS A 510 -44.64 14.03 -27.90
C LYS A 510 -44.55 13.11 -29.12
N GLN A 511 -44.94 11.83 -28.98
CA GLN A 511 -44.84 10.81 -30.05
C GLN A 511 -43.43 10.73 -30.65
N LEU A 512 -42.40 10.83 -29.81
CA LEU A 512 -41.01 10.76 -30.24
C LEU A 512 -40.64 9.32 -30.57
N THR A 513 -39.75 9.13 -31.54
CA THR A 513 -39.19 7.81 -31.87
C THR A 513 -37.72 7.79 -31.48
N PRO A 514 -37.35 7.14 -30.35
CA PRO A 514 -35.95 6.93 -30.01
C PRO A 514 -35.20 6.18 -31.10
N VAL A 515 -33.96 6.61 -31.34
CA VAL A 515 -33.02 5.94 -32.26
C VAL A 515 -31.78 5.56 -31.47
N PHE A 516 -31.27 4.35 -31.69
CA PHE A 516 -30.04 3.91 -31.04
C PHE A 516 -28.84 4.71 -31.58
N ASP A 517 -28.15 5.39 -30.67
CA ASP A 517 -26.91 6.12 -30.95
C ASP A 517 -25.70 5.25 -30.59
N GLU A 518 -25.13 4.60 -31.61
CA GLU A 518 -23.96 3.72 -31.49
C GLU A 518 -22.76 4.38 -30.77
N LYS A 519 -22.63 5.70 -30.86
CA LYS A 519 -21.52 6.43 -30.23
C LYS A 519 -21.62 6.43 -28.71
N SER A 520 -22.82 6.60 -28.17
CA SER A 520 -23.06 6.56 -26.73
C SER A 520 -23.43 5.17 -26.22
N GLY A 521 -23.90 4.28 -27.10
CA GLY A 521 -24.45 2.98 -26.71
C GLY A 521 -25.84 3.11 -26.05
N GLN A 522 -26.60 4.15 -26.40
CA GLN A 522 -27.89 4.47 -25.79
C GLN A 522 -28.95 4.78 -26.83
N ASN A 523 -30.21 4.60 -26.46
CA ASN A 523 -31.30 5.21 -27.19
C ASN A 523 -31.25 6.73 -27.04
N TYR A 524 -31.54 7.47 -28.12
CA TYR A 524 -31.42 8.91 -28.17
C TYR A 524 -32.66 9.52 -28.82
N VAL A 525 -33.09 10.68 -28.30
CA VAL A 525 -34.09 11.53 -28.95
C VAL A 525 -33.59 12.96 -29.03
N GLU A 526 -33.92 13.60 -30.16
CA GLU A 526 -33.83 15.05 -30.31
C GLU A 526 -35.07 15.59 -31.01
N TYR A 527 -35.46 16.80 -30.64
CA TYR A 527 -36.58 17.52 -31.26
C TYR A 527 -36.44 19.02 -30.99
N ASN A 528 -37.11 19.84 -31.80
CA ASN A 528 -37.18 21.29 -31.55
C ASN A 528 -38.46 21.61 -30.78
N GLU A 529 -38.36 22.39 -29.70
CA GLU A 529 -39.54 22.95 -29.04
C GLU A 529 -40.03 24.23 -29.71
N ASP A 530 -39.10 25.02 -30.22
CA ASP A 530 -39.31 26.23 -31.02
C ASP A 530 -38.17 26.35 -32.06
N ASP A 531 -38.26 27.29 -33.00
CA ASP A 531 -37.26 27.51 -34.05
C ASP A 531 -35.81 27.65 -33.53
N ASN A 532 -35.66 28.17 -32.31
CA ASN A 532 -34.37 28.44 -31.69
C ASN A 532 -34.03 27.52 -30.50
N ILE A 533 -34.90 26.56 -30.16
CA ILE A 533 -34.76 25.71 -28.97
C ILE A 533 -34.72 24.25 -29.39
N LYS A 534 -33.53 23.65 -29.27
CA LYS A 534 -33.31 22.22 -29.52
C LYS A 534 -33.23 21.46 -28.21
N ILE A 535 -33.96 20.36 -28.12
CA ILE A 535 -33.92 19.41 -27.00
C ILE A 535 -33.16 18.16 -27.40
N ARG A 536 -32.31 17.66 -26.50
CA ARG A 536 -31.55 16.41 -26.68
C ARG A 536 -31.58 15.57 -25.42
N ILE A 537 -31.76 14.26 -25.58
CA ILE A 537 -31.88 13.31 -24.48
C ILE A 537 -31.20 12.00 -24.86
N TRP A 538 -30.19 11.61 -24.08
CA TRP A 538 -29.59 10.27 -24.11
C TRP A 538 -30.30 9.44 -23.06
N ILE A 539 -31.03 8.41 -23.46
CA ILE A 539 -32.01 7.73 -22.62
C ILE A 539 -31.31 6.67 -21.77
N GLU A 540 -31.70 6.61 -20.51
CA GLU A 540 -31.46 5.44 -19.66
C GLU A 540 -32.71 4.55 -19.67
N ASP A 541 -32.54 3.31 -20.13
CA ASP A 541 -33.60 2.32 -20.28
C ASP A 541 -33.04 0.89 -20.19
N ALA A 542 -33.87 -0.12 -20.44
CA ALA A 542 -33.47 -1.52 -20.44
C ALA A 542 -32.26 -1.81 -21.35
N THR A 543 -32.14 -1.13 -22.49
CA THR A 543 -31.01 -1.33 -23.43
C THR A 543 -29.71 -0.84 -22.82
N SER A 544 -29.70 0.39 -22.29
CA SER A 544 -28.47 0.94 -21.69
C SER A 544 -28.09 0.22 -20.39
N MET A 545 -29.06 -0.17 -19.56
CA MET A 545 -28.81 -0.90 -18.31
C MET A 545 -28.30 -2.31 -18.55
N LYS A 546 -28.85 -3.02 -19.55
CA LYS A 546 -28.33 -4.33 -19.96
C LYS A 546 -26.86 -4.23 -20.36
N SER A 547 -26.51 -3.30 -21.25
CA SER A 547 -25.12 -3.13 -21.71
C SER A 547 -24.14 -2.84 -20.57
N ARG A 548 -24.56 -2.08 -19.54
CA ARG A 548 -23.72 -1.84 -18.35
C ARG A 548 -23.59 -3.06 -17.45
N ALA A 549 -24.67 -3.81 -17.25
CA ALA A 549 -24.62 -5.09 -16.54
C ALA A 549 -23.73 -6.12 -17.28
N GLU A 550 -23.70 -6.10 -18.61
CA GLU A 550 -22.78 -6.93 -19.40
C GLU A 550 -21.30 -6.56 -19.17
N LEU A 551 -20.96 -5.28 -18.91
CA LEU A 551 -19.59 -4.89 -18.54
C LEU A 551 -19.14 -5.53 -17.22
N VAL A 552 -20.05 -5.66 -16.24
CA VAL A 552 -19.77 -6.34 -14.96
C VAL A 552 -19.35 -7.79 -15.20
N ASN A 553 -20.04 -8.50 -16.08
CA ASN A 553 -19.68 -9.86 -16.45
C ASN A 553 -18.39 -9.91 -17.27
N LYS A 554 -18.26 -9.04 -18.28
CA LYS A 554 -17.09 -8.97 -19.17
C LYS A 554 -15.78 -8.82 -18.41
N TYR A 555 -15.75 -7.95 -17.40
CA TYR A 555 -14.56 -7.67 -16.60
C TYR A 555 -14.53 -8.42 -15.28
N ASN A 556 -15.51 -9.30 -15.02
CA ASN A 556 -15.67 -10.01 -13.75
C ASN A 556 -15.62 -9.06 -12.53
N LEU A 557 -16.30 -7.92 -12.64
CA LEU A 557 -16.43 -6.94 -11.56
C LEU A 557 -17.18 -7.54 -10.37
N ALA A 558 -17.04 -6.96 -9.18
CA ALA A 558 -17.76 -7.39 -7.97
C ALA A 558 -19.28 -7.23 -8.11
N GLY A 559 -19.73 -6.20 -8.84
CA GLY A 559 -21.15 -5.96 -9.08
C GLY A 559 -21.48 -4.62 -9.71
N ILE A 560 -22.73 -4.18 -9.50
CA ILE A 560 -23.30 -2.91 -9.98
C ILE A 560 -23.97 -2.16 -8.82
N ALA A 561 -23.90 -0.83 -8.85
CA ALA A 561 -24.52 0.06 -7.88
C ALA A 561 -25.28 1.18 -8.59
N SER A 562 -26.55 1.43 -8.24
CA SER A 562 -27.41 2.36 -8.98
C SER A 562 -27.78 3.64 -8.23
N TRP A 563 -27.55 4.80 -8.86
CA TRP A 563 -27.92 6.12 -8.35
C TRP A 563 -29.14 6.71 -9.08
N SER A 564 -30.29 6.89 -8.43
CA SER A 564 -30.64 6.33 -7.13
C SER A 564 -32.05 5.77 -7.14
N ARG A 565 -32.38 4.97 -6.13
CA ARG A 565 -33.65 4.28 -6.02
C ARG A 565 -34.84 5.25 -6.09
N GLY A 566 -35.83 4.93 -6.91
CA GLY A 566 -37.01 5.75 -7.20
C GLY A 566 -36.90 6.55 -8.50
N PHE A 567 -35.79 6.44 -9.24
CA PHE A 567 -35.64 7.07 -10.56
C PHE A 567 -35.73 6.05 -11.71
N GLU A 568 -35.59 4.78 -11.40
CA GLU A 568 -35.75 3.67 -12.32
C GLU A 568 -37.20 3.42 -12.72
N THR A 569 -37.38 2.70 -13.84
CA THR A 569 -38.63 1.97 -14.09
C THR A 569 -38.51 0.53 -13.56
N PRO A 570 -39.63 -0.12 -13.17
CA PRO A 570 -39.58 -1.42 -12.49
C PRO A 570 -38.89 -2.55 -13.26
N ASP A 571 -38.88 -2.49 -14.59
CA ASP A 571 -38.26 -3.48 -15.47
C ASP A 571 -36.73 -3.53 -15.34
N ILE A 572 -36.09 -2.43 -14.94
CA ILE A 572 -34.62 -2.34 -14.86
C ILE A 572 -34.04 -3.36 -13.87
N TRP A 573 -34.72 -3.60 -12.76
CA TRP A 573 -34.27 -4.58 -11.76
C TRP A 573 -34.16 -5.99 -12.33
N GLU A 574 -35.18 -6.42 -13.08
CA GLU A 574 -35.20 -7.75 -13.69
C GLU A 574 -34.15 -7.85 -14.81
N ILE A 575 -33.98 -6.81 -15.62
CA ILE A 575 -32.96 -6.78 -16.68
C ILE A 575 -31.56 -6.98 -16.13
N ILE A 576 -31.20 -6.31 -15.03
CA ILE A 576 -29.89 -6.48 -14.39
C ILE A 576 -29.75 -7.90 -13.83
N LYS A 577 -30.77 -8.40 -13.13
CA LYS A 577 -30.79 -9.76 -12.58
C LYS A 577 -30.59 -10.82 -13.66
N GLU A 578 -31.39 -10.79 -14.72
CA GLU A 578 -31.30 -11.74 -15.84
C GLU A 578 -29.94 -11.69 -16.53
N THR A 579 -29.35 -10.50 -16.65
CA THR A 579 -28.01 -10.34 -17.26
C THR A 579 -26.93 -11.02 -16.43
N PHE A 580 -27.00 -10.99 -15.09
CA PHE A 580 -26.07 -11.71 -14.23
C PHE A 580 -26.28 -13.23 -14.26
N GLU A 581 -27.52 -13.70 -14.43
CA GLU A 581 -27.83 -15.13 -14.50
C GLU A 581 -27.40 -15.78 -15.84
N GLN A 582 -27.39 -15.01 -16.93
CA GLN A 582 -27.01 -15.49 -18.28
C GLN A 582 -25.50 -15.74 -18.46
N ALA A 583 -24.66 -15.33 -17.52
CA ALA A 583 -23.20 -15.48 -17.60
C ALA A 583 -22.66 -16.84 -17.10
N HIS A 584 -23.54 -17.75 -16.65
CA HIS A 584 -23.20 -19.08 -16.14
C HIS A 584 -23.46 -20.21 -17.13
#